data_AF-A0A7C6Y4R6-F1
#
_entry.id   AF-A0A7C6Y4R6-F1
#
_cell.length_a   1.000
_cell.length_b   1.000
_cell.length_c   1.000
_cell.angle_alpha   90.00
_cell.angle_beta   90.00
_cell.angle_gamma   90.00
#
_symmetry.space_group_name_H-M   'P 1'
#
loop_
_entity.id
_entity.type
_entity.pdbx_description
1 polymer ?
#
loop_
_entity_poly.entity_id
_entity_poly.type
_entity_poly.pdbx_seq_one_letter_code
_entity_poly.pdbx_strand_id
1 'polypeptide(L)'
;PEDVPSKLLEITNDLKETQKKAQQLADRLAAKEVDELIKGVIRENGISILSAQVQADSIEQLRFMADQLKNKLGSGIIVLGTAVNGKVQLVAAVTGDLVEKGFHAGKIIREVATITGGSGGGRPDMAQAGGKDSSKLKEALHKVKEIMR
;
A
#
# COMPACT_ATOMS: atom_id res chain seq x y z
N PRO A 1 -35.43 32.41 -17.00
CA PRO A 1 -35.22 31.42 -15.91
C PRO A 1 -35.37 29.95 -16.33
N GLU A 2 -35.84 29.64 -17.55
CA GLU A 2 -36.15 28.27 -18.01
C GLU A 2 -34.92 27.42 -18.42
N ASP A 3 -33.75 28.02 -18.55
CA ASP A 3 -32.50 27.34 -18.98
C ASP A 3 -31.64 26.80 -17.84
N VAL A 4 -32.11 26.93 -16.61
CA VAL A 4 -31.39 26.46 -15.41
C VAL A 4 -31.42 24.92 -15.29
N PRO A 5 -32.56 24.24 -15.52
CA PRO A 5 -32.62 22.77 -15.42
C PRO A 5 -31.78 22.04 -16.47
N SER A 6 -31.72 22.57 -17.70
CA SER A 6 -30.92 22.02 -18.81
C SER A 6 -29.42 22.12 -18.52
N LYS A 7 -28.95 23.31 -18.09
CA LYS A 7 -27.56 23.53 -17.68
C LYS A 7 -27.16 22.70 -16.45
N LEU A 8 -28.08 22.50 -15.50
CA LEU A 8 -27.82 21.65 -14.33
C LEU A 8 -27.60 20.18 -14.73
N LEU A 9 -28.38 19.68 -15.69
CA LEU A 9 -28.24 18.34 -16.26
C LEU A 9 -26.91 18.17 -17.00
N GLU A 10 -26.52 19.16 -17.80
CA GLU A 10 -25.23 19.20 -18.49
C GLU A 10 -24.05 19.16 -17.50
N ILE A 11 -24.05 20.05 -16.51
CA ILE A 11 -23.03 20.08 -15.45
C ILE A 11 -22.96 18.76 -14.68
N THR A 12 -24.11 18.12 -14.42
CA THR A 12 -24.14 16.83 -13.70
C THR A 12 -23.55 15.70 -14.54
N ASN A 13 -23.79 15.71 -15.85
CA ASN A 13 -23.21 14.73 -16.77
C ASN A 13 -21.69 14.93 -16.92
N ASP A 14 -21.26 16.18 -17.09
CA ASP A 14 -19.84 16.55 -17.15
C ASP A 14 -19.12 16.18 -15.86
N LEU A 15 -19.76 16.38 -14.70
CA LEU A 15 -19.21 15.98 -13.41
C LEU A 15 -19.00 14.46 -13.34
N LYS A 16 -20.00 13.67 -13.76
CA LYS A 16 -19.88 12.20 -13.79
C LYS A 16 -18.79 11.73 -14.75
N GLU A 17 -18.72 12.33 -15.94
CA GLU A 17 -17.70 11.98 -16.94
C GLU A 17 -16.29 12.33 -16.44
N THR A 18 -16.14 13.51 -15.83
CA THR A 18 -14.88 13.96 -15.24
C THR A 18 -14.45 13.05 -14.08
N GLN A 19 -15.37 12.68 -13.19
CA GLN A 19 -15.11 11.71 -12.11
C GLN A 19 -14.65 10.36 -12.66
N LYS A 20 -15.29 9.86 -13.73
CA LYS A 20 -14.88 8.60 -14.38
C LYS A 20 -13.48 8.69 -14.98
N LYS A 21 -13.16 9.79 -15.67
CA LYS A 21 -11.81 10.03 -16.23
C LYS A 21 -10.76 10.13 -15.13
N ALA A 22 -11.08 10.80 -14.01
CA ALA A 22 -10.19 10.90 -12.85
C ALA A 22 -9.90 9.52 -12.27
N GLN A 23 -10.92 8.66 -12.09
CA GLN A 23 -10.72 7.29 -11.61
C GLN A 23 -9.85 6.47 -12.58
N GLN A 24 -10.10 6.54 -13.89
CA GLN A 24 -9.31 5.82 -14.89
C GLN A 24 -7.83 6.25 -14.90
N LEU A 25 -7.55 7.54 -14.69
CA LEU A 25 -6.19 8.05 -14.58
C LEU A 25 -5.52 7.58 -13.29
N ALA A 26 -6.24 7.59 -12.17
CA ALA A 26 -5.76 7.08 -10.88
C ALA A 26 -5.37 5.60 -10.99
N ASP A 27 -6.22 4.77 -11.62
CA ASP A 27 -5.94 3.34 -11.82
C ASP A 27 -4.68 3.12 -12.68
N ARG A 28 -4.51 3.90 -13.75
CA ARG A 28 -3.31 3.83 -14.62
C ARG A 28 -2.03 4.25 -13.89
N LEU A 29 -2.11 5.28 -13.06
CA LEU A 29 -0.97 5.73 -12.25
C LEU A 29 -0.57 4.66 -11.23
N ALA A 30 -1.56 4.09 -10.53
CA ALA A 30 -1.32 2.99 -9.60
C ALA A 30 -0.67 1.77 -10.28
N ALA A 31 -1.11 1.41 -11.49
CA ALA A 31 -0.50 0.32 -12.25
C ALA A 31 0.98 0.59 -12.60
N LYS A 32 1.30 1.83 -13.01
CA LYS A 32 2.70 2.23 -13.26
C LYS A 32 3.55 2.21 -11.99
N GLU A 33 3.00 2.70 -10.87
CA GLU A 33 3.69 2.68 -9.58
C GLU A 33 4.00 1.24 -9.15
N VAL A 34 3.06 0.31 -9.32
CA VAL A 34 3.28 -1.13 -9.10
C VAL A 34 4.42 -1.69 -9.97
N ASP A 35 4.50 -1.30 -11.25
CA ASP A 35 5.58 -1.73 -12.15
C ASP A 35 6.96 -1.20 -11.73
N GLU A 36 7.02 0.05 -11.24
CA GLU A 36 8.24 0.64 -10.72
C GLU A 36 8.67 -0.02 -9.41
N LEU A 37 7.72 -0.30 -8.51
CA LEU A 37 7.98 -0.94 -7.23
C LEU A 37 8.58 -2.34 -7.38
N ILE A 38 8.17 -3.09 -8.40
CA ILE A 38 8.74 -4.43 -8.66
C ILE A 38 10.24 -4.38 -8.97
N LYS A 39 10.74 -3.28 -9.53
CA LYS A 39 12.18 -3.10 -9.78
C LYS A 39 12.97 -2.96 -8.46
N GLY A 40 12.31 -2.56 -7.38
CA GLY A 40 12.89 -2.43 -6.05
C GLY A 40 12.88 -3.71 -5.21
N VAL A 41 12.41 -4.83 -5.77
CA VAL A 41 12.38 -6.13 -5.09
C VAL A 41 13.80 -6.63 -4.85
N ILE A 42 14.07 -7.04 -3.62
CA ILE A 42 15.32 -7.67 -3.22
C ILE A 42 15.05 -9.16 -3.02
N ARG A 43 16.03 -10.00 -3.34
CA ARG A 43 15.96 -11.43 -3.06
C ARG A 43 16.95 -11.77 -1.96
N GLU A 44 16.46 -12.29 -0.84
CA GLU A 44 17.26 -12.81 0.27
C GLU A 44 16.83 -14.25 0.55
N ASN A 45 17.78 -15.17 0.67
CA ASN A 45 17.50 -16.60 0.94
C ASN A 45 16.44 -17.24 -0.01
N GLY A 46 16.37 -16.77 -1.26
CA GLY A 46 15.38 -17.24 -2.24
C GLY A 46 13.97 -16.64 -2.09
N ILE A 47 13.79 -15.67 -1.19
CA ILE A 47 12.52 -15.00 -0.92
C ILE A 47 12.55 -13.60 -1.53
N SER A 48 11.52 -13.24 -2.29
CA SER A 48 11.34 -11.88 -2.81
C SER A 48 10.78 -10.98 -1.71
N ILE A 49 11.47 -9.88 -1.44
CA ILE A 49 11.09 -8.90 -0.42
C ILE A 49 10.96 -7.53 -1.08
N LEU A 50 9.83 -6.89 -0.86
CA LEU A 50 9.56 -5.53 -1.31
C LEU A 50 9.21 -4.67 -0.11
N SER A 51 9.94 -3.58 0.09
CA SER A 51 9.55 -2.55 1.04
C SER A 51 9.71 -1.17 0.44
N ALA A 52 8.63 -0.39 0.45
CA ALA A 52 8.60 0.91 -0.20
C ALA A 52 7.57 1.85 0.42
N GLN A 53 7.88 3.14 0.31
CA GLN A 53 6.91 4.20 0.53
C GLN A 53 6.16 4.43 -0.78
N VAL A 54 4.84 4.54 -0.70
CA VAL A 54 3.95 4.73 -1.87
C VAL A 54 3.01 5.89 -1.62
N GLN A 55 2.43 6.43 -2.70
CA GLN A 55 1.34 7.40 -2.59
C GLN A 55 0.00 6.67 -2.46
N ALA A 56 -0.58 6.75 -1.26
CA ALA A 56 -1.91 6.23 -1.00
C ALA A 56 -2.65 7.13 -0.02
N ASP A 57 -3.94 7.35 -0.28
CA ASP A 57 -4.81 8.22 0.51
C ASP A 57 -5.52 7.44 1.63
N SER A 58 -5.54 6.10 1.54
CA SER A 58 -6.16 5.24 2.54
C SER A 58 -5.46 3.90 2.70
N ILE A 59 -5.80 3.21 3.79
CA ILE A 59 -5.27 1.88 4.11
C ILE A 59 -5.83 0.81 3.18
N GLU A 60 -7.05 1.01 2.67
CA GLU A 60 -7.68 0.15 1.67
C GLU A 60 -6.92 0.21 0.34
N GLN A 61 -6.48 1.41 -0.07
CA GLN A 61 -5.65 1.59 -1.27
C GLN A 61 -4.29 0.91 -1.09
N LEU A 62 -3.63 1.10 0.07
CA LEU A 62 -2.39 0.38 0.39
C LEU A 62 -2.56 -1.13 0.32
N ARG A 63 -3.66 -1.65 0.90
CA ARG A 63 -3.96 -3.09 0.89
C ARG A 63 -4.17 -3.59 -0.53
N PHE A 64 -4.90 -2.85 -1.35
CA PHE A 64 -5.10 -3.17 -2.75
C PHE A 64 -3.78 -3.22 -3.52
N MET A 65 -2.90 -2.23 -3.35
CA MET A 65 -1.56 -2.22 -3.97
C MET A 65 -0.70 -3.39 -3.51
N ALA A 66 -0.72 -3.70 -2.21
CA ALA A 66 0.01 -4.85 -1.66
C ALA A 66 -0.49 -6.18 -2.24
N ASP A 67 -1.80 -6.36 -2.38
CA ASP A 67 -2.38 -7.55 -3.02
C ASP A 67 -2.02 -7.64 -4.52
N GLN A 68 -2.03 -6.53 -5.26
CA GLN A 68 -1.60 -6.49 -6.66
C GLN A 68 -0.13 -6.91 -6.82
N LEU A 69 0.76 -6.35 -5.98
CA LEU A 69 2.18 -6.70 -5.95
C LEU A 69 2.39 -8.17 -5.59
N LYS A 70 1.63 -8.68 -4.62
CA LYS A 70 1.67 -10.08 -4.19
C LYS A 70 1.32 -11.02 -5.33
N ASN A 71 0.23 -10.73 -6.04
CA ASN A 71 -0.20 -11.50 -7.20
C ASN A 71 0.83 -11.46 -8.34
N LYS A 72 1.50 -10.32 -8.54
CA LYS A 72 2.48 -10.14 -9.61
C LYS A 72 3.84 -10.78 -9.30
N LEU A 73 4.24 -10.84 -8.03
CA LEU A 73 5.48 -11.51 -7.59
C LEU A 73 5.32 -13.02 -7.46
N GLY A 74 4.10 -13.52 -7.25
CA GLY A 74 3.79 -14.93 -7.08
C GLY A 74 4.16 -15.47 -5.68
N SER A 75 5.40 -15.21 -5.23
CA SER A 75 5.88 -15.53 -3.88
C SER A 75 6.72 -14.36 -3.35
N GLY A 76 6.40 -13.87 -2.15
CA GLY A 76 7.15 -12.78 -1.53
C GLY A 76 6.51 -12.14 -0.28
N ILE A 77 7.31 -11.29 0.35
CA ILE A 77 6.93 -10.44 1.48
C ILE A 77 6.91 -9.00 1.02
N ILE A 78 5.79 -8.32 1.20
CA ILE A 78 5.58 -6.94 0.77
C ILE A 78 5.22 -6.10 1.98
N VAL A 79 5.93 -4.98 2.18
CA VAL A 79 5.63 -4.00 3.23
C VAL A 79 5.56 -2.62 2.62
N LEU A 80 4.37 -2.05 2.56
CA LEU A 80 4.12 -0.72 2.02
C LEU A 80 3.79 0.26 3.14
N GLY A 81 4.12 1.53 2.92
CA GLY A 81 3.72 2.60 3.81
C GLY A 81 3.42 3.91 3.09
N THR A 82 2.50 4.70 3.67
CA THR A 82 2.17 6.05 3.22
C THR A 82 2.12 6.99 4.42
N ALA A 83 2.31 8.29 4.17
CA ALA A 83 2.12 9.35 5.15
C ALA A 83 0.88 10.15 4.77
N VAL A 84 -0.15 10.11 5.62
CA VAL A 84 -1.43 10.81 5.42
C VAL A 84 -1.68 11.69 6.64
N ASN A 85 -1.79 13.00 6.43
CA ASN A 85 -2.05 13.98 7.49
C ASN A 85 -1.07 13.88 8.69
N GLY A 86 0.22 13.69 8.41
CA GLY A 86 1.27 13.54 9.42
C GLY A 86 1.27 12.21 10.17
N LYS A 87 0.34 11.31 9.87
CA LYS A 87 0.28 9.95 10.41
C LYS A 87 0.78 8.95 9.37
N VAL A 88 1.32 7.85 9.86
CA VAL A 88 1.76 6.75 9.01
C VAL A 88 0.66 5.71 8.92
N GLN A 89 0.47 5.15 7.74
CA GLN A 89 -0.28 3.91 7.53
C GLN A 89 0.66 2.89 6.89
N LEU A 90 0.60 1.65 7.37
CA LEU A 90 1.45 0.56 6.92
C LEU A 90 0.60 -0.67 6.62
N VAL A 91 0.98 -1.42 5.59
CA VAL A 91 0.44 -2.74 5.27
C VAL A 91 1.58 -3.71 5.02
N ALA A 92 1.48 -4.90 5.61
CA ALA A 92 2.32 -6.05 5.27
C ALA A 92 1.46 -7.15 4.63
N ALA A 93 1.96 -7.73 3.54
CA ALA A 93 1.37 -8.89 2.88
C ALA A 93 2.43 -9.98 2.72
N VAL A 94 2.06 -11.22 3.01
CA VAL A 94 2.94 -12.40 2.90
C VAL A 94 2.20 -13.45 2.07
N THR A 95 2.87 -14.06 1.10
CA THR A 95 2.29 -15.14 0.30
C THR A 95 2.13 -16.43 1.11
N GLY A 96 1.14 -17.26 0.74
CA GLY A 96 0.78 -18.46 1.51
C GLY A 96 1.94 -19.43 1.70
N ASP A 97 2.78 -19.63 0.69
CA ASP A 97 3.97 -20.48 0.74
C ASP A 97 5.00 -20.00 1.77
N LEU A 98 5.07 -18.68 2.02
CA LEU A 98 5.94 -18.10 3.04
C LEU A 98 5.28 -18.12 4.43
N VAL A 99 3.95 -17.97 4.49
CA VAL A 99 3.20 -18.17 5.74
C VAL A 99 3.41 -19.59 6.27
N GLU A 100 3.35 -20.60 5.39
CA GLU A 100 3.61 -22.00 5.74
C GLU A 100 5.05 -22.25 6.21
N LYS A 101 6.01 -21.45 5.71
CA LYS A 101 7.42 -21.44 6.18
C LYS A 101 7.63 -20.68 7.50
N GLY A 102 6.57 -20.14 8.10
CA GLY A 102 6.59 -19.47 9.41
C GLY A 102 6.67 -17.95 9.36
N PHE A 103 6.66 -17.33 8.19
CA PHE A 103 6.58 -15.87 8.08
C PHE A 103 5.18 -15.39 8.47
N HIS A 104 5.09 -14.21 9.10
CA HIS A 104 3.81 -13.72 9.62
C HIS A 104 3.69 -12.20 9.46
N ALA A 105 2.80 -11.74 8.58
CA ALA A 105 2.57 -10.31 8.30
C ALA A 105 2.33 -9.49 9.57
N GLY A 106 1.48 -10.00 10.48
CA GLY A 106 1.20 -9.36 11.78
C GLY A 106 2.41 -9.14 12.70
N LYS A 107 3.44 -10.00 12.65
CA LYS A 107 4.67 -9.82 13.45
C LYS A 107 5.55 -8.75 12.79
N ILE A 108 5.74 -8.86 11.49
CA ILE A 108 6.53 -7.92 10.67
C ILE A 108 6.00 -6.50 10.85
N ILE A 109 4.69 -6.30 10.69
CA ILE A 109 4.11 -4.95 10.75
C ILE A 109 4.21 -4.34 12.15
N ARG A 110 4.19 -5.16 13.21
CA ARG A 110 4.29 -4.68 14.59
C ARG A 110 5.67 -4.13 14.89
N GLU A 111 6.72 -4.82 14.44
CA GLU A 111 8.10 -4.34 14.58
C GLU A 111 8.32 -3.03 13.83
N VAL A 112 7.85 -2.96 12.58
CA VAL A 112 7.95 -1.76 11.73
C VAL A 112 7.16 -0.59 12.33
N ALA A 113 5.94 -0.83 12.80
CA ALA A 113 5.08 0.22 13.36
C ALA A 113 5.67 0.82 14.64
N THR A 114 6.38 0.03 15.45
CA THR A 114 6.99 0.51 16.70
C THR A 114 7.99 1.65 16.44
N ILE A 115 8.72 1.62 15.32
CA ILE A 115 9.66 2.68 14.91
C ILE A 115 8.94 4.00 14.69
N THR A 116 7.75 3.97 14.09
CA THR A 116 6.91 5.17 13.85
C THR A 116 6.04 5.56 15.05
N GLY A 117 6.31 5.01 16.24
CA GLY A 117 5.51 5.25 17.46
C GLY A 117 4.09 4.70 17.37
N GLY A 118 3.92 3.66 16.55
CA GLY A 118 2.66 3.07 16.15
C GLY A 118 2.38 1.70 16.74
N SER A 119 1.23 1.15 16.37
CA SER A 119 0.87 -0.23 16.68
C SER A 119 0.02 -0.81 15.56
N GLY A 120 -0.05 -2.14 15.51
CA GLY A 120 -0.81 -2.84 14.50
C GLY A 120 -0.88 -4.34 14.74
N GLY A 121 -1.46 -5.01 13.77
CA GLY A 121 -1.70 -6.45 13.79
C GLY A 121 -2.53 -6.88 12.60
N GLY A 122 -2.83 -8.17 12.57
CA GLY A 122 -3.60 -8.77 11.50
C GLY A 122 -3.32 -10.26 11.41
N ARG A 123 -3.76 -10.83 10.30
CA ARG A 123 -3.60 -12.26 10.01
C ARG A 123 -2.15 -12.56 9.56
N PRO A 124 -1.77 -13.85 9.47
CA PRO A 124 -0.46 -14.23 8.95
C PRO A 124 -0.18 -13.79 7.52
N ASP A 125 -1.22 -13.77 6.66
CA ASP A 125 -1.16 -13.41 5.24
C ASP A 125 -1.20 -11.90 4.98
N MET A 126 -1.88 -11.16 5.86
CA MET A 126 -2.11 -9.72 5.68
C MET A 126 -2.27 -9.04 7.04
N ALA A 127 -1.55 -7.94 7.22
CA ALA A 127 -1.63 -7.14 8.43
C ALA A 127 -1.46 -5.65 8.17
N GLN A 128 -1.95 -4.85 9.12
CA GLN A 128 -1.99 -3.41 8.99
C GLN A 128 -1.57 -2.73 10.29
N ALA A 129 -1.01 -1.53 10.17
CA ALA A 129 -0.63 -0.72 11.32
C ALA A 129 -0.77 0.77 11.03
N GLY A 130 -0.90 1.54 12.11
CA GLY A 130 -0.82 2.99 12.08
C GLY A 130 0.38 3.45 12.89
N GLY A 131 0.99 4.57 12.48
CA GLY A 131 2.09 5.25 13.17
C GLY A 131 1.79 6.73 13.38
N LYS A 132 2.45 7.31 14.40
CA LYS A 132 2.25 8.71 14.80
C LYS A 132 3.29 9.65 14.18
N ASP A 133 4.43 9.12 13.78
CA ASP A 133 5.57 9.90 13.29
C ASP A 133 5.90 9.54 11.84
N SER A 134 5.45 10.37 10.91
CA SER A 134 5.75 10.21 9.49
C SER A 134 7.20 10.48 9.10
N SER A 135 7.97 11.19 9.94
CA SER A 135 9.40 11.43 9.66
C SER A 135 10.22 10.14 9.71
N LYS A 136 9.74 9.16 10.50
CA LYS A 136 10.37 7.84 10.66
C LYS A 136 9.91 6.78 9.68
N LEU A 137 9.01 7.11 8.75
CA LEU A 137 8.48 6.15 7.78
C LEU A 137 9.60 5.48 6.97
N LYS A 138 10.55 6.27 6.46
CA LYS A 138 11.67 5.75 5.67
C LYS A 138 12.56 4.81 6.48
N GLU A 139 12.84 5.15 7.75
CA GLU A 139 13.59 4.31 8.68
C GLU A 139 12.86 2.98 8.94
N ALA A 140 11.55 3.06 9.19
CA ALA A 140 10.72 1.89 9.45
C ALA A 140 10.71 0.91 8.28
N LEU A 141 10.58 1.42 7.04
CA LEU A 141 10.62 0.59 5.82
C LEU A 141 12.02 0.01 5.56
N HIS A 142 13.08 0.75 5.88
CA HIS A 142 14.45 0.20 5.80
C HIS A 142 14.64 -0.97 6.77
N LYS A 143 14.05 -0.92 7.97
CA LYS A 143 14.13 -2.00 8.96
C LYS A 143 13.58 -3.33 8.44
N VAL A 144 12.60 -3.33 7.54
CA VAL A 144 12.04 -4.55 6.94
C VAL A 144 13.14 -5.40 6.29
N LYS A 145 14.09 -4.76 5.61
CA LYS A 145 15.21 -5.45 4.98
C LYS A 145 16.15 -6.08 6.01
N GLU A 146 16.28 -5.49 7.18
CA GLU A 146 17.11 -6.02 8.26
C GLU A 146 16.44 -7.18 9.00
N ILE A 147 15.11 -7.15 9.17
CA ILE A 147 14.35 -8.23 9.82
C ILE A 147 14.38 -9.52 8.98
N MET A 148 14.51 -9.38 7.65
CA MET A 148 14.45 -10.49 6.70
C MET A 148 15.83 -11.04 6.28
N ARG A 149 16.92 -10.47 6.79
CA ARG A 149 18.29 -10.96 6.59
C ARG A 149 18.62 -12.13 7.50
#